data_AF-A0A969QB75-F1
#
_entry.id   AF-A0A969QB75-F1
#
_cell.length_a   1.000
_cell.length_b   1.000
_cell.length_c   1.000
_cell.angle_alpha   90.00
_cell.angle_beta   90.00
_cell.angle_gamma   90.00
#
_symmetry.space_group_name_H-M   'P 1'
#
loop_
_entity.id
_entity.type
_entity.pdbx_description
1 polymer ?
#
loop_
_entity_poly.entity_id
_entity_poly.type
_entity_poly.pdbx_seq_one_letter_code
_entity_poly.pdbx_strand_id
1 'polypeptide(L)'
;MQSNGGRHLGWKKIKGNARLLVEALHSLADEDFDKLKDCEYLTKTVDTCWEGTDLWVKKTRLRDLAELTDKWGKRLDREEIRNVIHSLKALKILEDKRGTTNSKTITGSDKWYFMLKFPSIDKQKNLDWLFGKEHKQGEWERRQLKKKNTAVAEIEDAIAPVNNETAVAEIEDAIAPVNPDTAANNRGMKLKQAGELVAARKQFELAIKINPDNAAAYYNLAVMYEEARMFDRAVALYQEAGFRGFAAAYCKLARLCLIQNKDSTESVEIYCQGLKLIEKEKVEDDKIVKAALLTYLAWDWKEKGRLEEALEKLQAALKLESDRGLTYGIMAEVLETLGQDAAALEAWKNCLEYARSDRRDEDVWIGKARQRLKQVR
;
A
#
# COMPACT_ATOMS: atom_id res chain seq x y z
N MET A 1 -10.34 -25.43 20.68
CA MET A 1 -10.05 -24.00 20.94
C MET A 1 -9.40 -23.44 19.69
N GLN A 2 -10.19 -22.86 18.78
CA GLN A 2 -9.70 -22.18 17.59
C GLN A 2 -9.58 -20.70 17.90
N SER A 3 -8.37 -20.16 17.85
CA SER A 3 -8.11 -18.73 17.95
C SER A 3 -8.49 -18.06 16.63
N ASN A 4 -9.31 -17.01 16.75
CA ASN A 4 -9.82 -16.19 15.66
C ASN A 4 -8.69 -15.51 14.88
N GLY A 5 -8.39 -16.03 13.69
CA GLY A 5 -7.71 -15.30 12.64
C GLY A 5 -8.66 -14.27 12.02
N GLY A 6 -8.66 -13.05 12.54
CA GLY A 6 -9.32 -11.91 11.92
C GLY A 6 -8.71 -11.66 10.54
N ARG A 7 -9.37 -12.18 9.50
CA ARG A 7 -8.99 -11.91 8.10
C ARG A 7 -9.17 -10.43 7.85
N HIS A 8 -8.06 -9.71 7.64
CA HIS A 8 -8.07 -8.38 7.07
C HIS A 8 -8.72 -8.45 5.69
N LEU A 9 -10.03 -8.19 5.63
CA LEU A 9 -10.74 -7.97 4.37
C LEU A 9 -10.09 -6.78 3.66
N GLY A 10 -9.64 -7.00 2.43
CA GLY A 10 -9.05 -5.94 1.61
C GLY A 10 -9.99 -4.74 1.55
N TRP A 11 -9.46 -3.55 1.83
CA TRP A 11 -10.22 -2.31 1.99
C TRP A 11 -11.16 -1.99 0.82
N LYS A 12 -10.80 -2.39 -0.41
CA LYS A 12 -11.65 -2.29 -1.62
C LYS A 12 -12.94 -3.10 -1.47
N LYS A 13 -12.87 -4.30 -0.88
CA LYS A 13 -14.02 -5.17 -0.62
C LYS A 13 -14.95 -4.57 0.42
N ILE A 14 -14.41 -3.98 1.49
CA ILE A 14 -15.22 -3.29 2.51
C ILE A 14 -15.94 -2.09 1.91
N LYS A 15 -15.26 -1.31 1.05
CA LYS A 15 -15.88 -0.19 0.31
C LYS A 15 -17.06 -0.66 -0.55
N GLY A 16 -16.88 -1.76 -1.30
CA GLY A 16 -17.96 -2.34 -2.12
C GLY A 16 -19.15 -2.80 -1.29
N ASN A 17 -18.90 -3.50 -0.18
CA ASN A 17 -19.95 -3.93 0.75
C ASN A 17 -20.66 -2.73 1.40
N ALA A 18 -19.93 -1.65 1.72
CA ALA A 18 -20.51 -0.43 2.27
C ALA A 18 -21.40 0.29 1.26
N ARG A 19 -21.01 0.32 -0.02
CA ARG A 19 -21.85 0.88 -1.09
C ARG A 19 -23.16 0.15 -1.20
N LEU A 20 -23.11 -1.18 -1.22
CA LEU A 20 -24.30 -2.02 -1.29
C LEU A 20 -25.26 -1.80 -0.11
N LEU A 21 -24.72 -1.75 1.12
CA LEU A 21 -25.53 -1.53 2.31
C LEU A 21 -26.16 -0.14 2.33
N VAL A 22 -25.40 0.91 2.00
CA VAL A 22 -25.90 2.30 1.98
C VAL A 22 -26.97 2.48 0.91
N GLU A 23 -26.77 1.89 -0.27
CA GLU A 23 -27.75 1.93 -1.36
C GLU A 23 -29.07 1.26 -0.97
N ALA A 24 -29.00 0.09 -0.33
CA ALA A 24 -30.19 -0.65 0.09
C ALA A 24 -30.96 0.10 1.20
N LEU A 25 -30.25 0.72 2.15
CA LEU A 25 -30.86 1.55 3.21
C LEU A 25 -31.52 2.82 2.65
N HIS A 26 -30.88 3.47 1.68
CA HIS A 26 -31.45 4.62 0.98
C HIS A 26 -32.74 4.26 0.26
N SER A 27 -32.72 3.19 -0.54
CA SER A 27 -33.91 2.75 -1.27
C SER A 27 -35.06 2.33 -0.34
N LEU A 28 -34.76 1.77 0.83
CA LEU A 28 -35.78 1.47 1.84
C LEU A 28 -36.39 2.75 2.44
N ALA A 29 -35.58 3.78 2.67
CA ALA A 29 -36.02 5.06 3.23
C ALA A 29 -36.77 5.94 2.23
N ASP A 30 -36.45 5.80 0.93
CA ASP A 30 -37.10 6.53 -0.17
C ASP A 30 -38.41 5.85 -0.63
N GLU A 31 -38.86 4.79 0.06
CA GLU A 31 -40.09 4.06 -0.26
C GLU A 31 -40.12 3.54 -1.73
N ASP A 32 -38.94 3.19 -2.26
CA ASP A 32 -38.77 2.64 -3.61
C ASP A 32 -39.22 1.16 -3.64
N PHE A 33 -40.53 0.96 -3.49
CA PHE A 33 -41.15 -0.33 -3.17
C PHE A 33 -41.17 -1.33 -4.33
N ASP A 34 -40.77 -0.95 -5.55
CA ASP A 34 -40.81 -1.87 -6.70
C ASP A 34 -39.90 -3.10 -6.52
N LYS A 35 -38.84 -3.01 -5.71
CA LYS A 35 -37.95 -4.13 -5.33
C LYS A 35 -38.33 -4.82 -4.00
N LEU A 36 -39.29 -4.27 -3.26
CA LEU A 36 -39.70 -4.72 -1.92
C LEU A 36 -41.09 -5.37 -1.87
N LYS A 37 -41.80 -5.43 -3.01
CA LYS A 37 -43.17 -6.00 -3.14
C LYS A 37 -43.32 -7.39 -2.50
N ASP A 38 -42.28 -8.21 -2.54
CA ASP A 38 -42.30 -9.59 -2.00
C ASP A 38 -41.79 -9.69 -0.54
N CYS A 39 -41.57 -8.57 0.16
CA CYS A 39 -40.87 -8.54 1.45
C CYS A 39 -41.50 -7.60 2.49
N GLU A 40 -42.81 -7.73 2.74
CA GLU A 40 -43.53 -7.03 3.83
C GLU A 40 -42.89 -7.19 5.23
N TYR A 41 -42.07 -8.23 5.44
CA TYR A 41 -41.37 -8.45 6.70
C TYR A 41 -40.21 -7.48 6.91
N LEU A 42 -39.51 -7.06 5.84
CA LEU A 42 -38.35 -6.19 5.96
C LEU A 42 -38.74 -4.76 6.33
N THR A 43 -39.86 -4.26 5.81
CA THR A 43 -40.42 -2.95 6.21
C THR A 43 -40.89 -2.91 7.67
N LYS A 44 -41.13 -4.08 8.29
CA LYS A 44 -41.48 -4.22 9.71
C LYS A 44 -40.28 -4.44 10.63
N THR A 45 -39.12 -4.83 10.08
CA THR A 45 -37.92 -5.22 10.86
C THR A 45 -36.73 -4.30 10.68
N VAL A 46 -36.67 -3.58 9.57
CA VAL A 46 -35.69 -2.52 9.29
C VAL A 46 -36.45 -1.21 9.19
N ASP A 47 -36.36 -0.38 10.23
CA ASP A 47 -37.05 0.90 10.30
C ASP A 47 -36.05 2.00 9.89
N THR A 48 -36.30 2.68 8.77
CA THR A 48 -35.44 3.76 8.28
C THR A 48 -36.21 5.05 8.09
N CYS A 49 -35.67 6.17 8.57
CA CYS A 49 -36.30 7.47 8.38
C CYS A 49 -35.26 8.59 8.21
N TRP A 50 -35.62 9.58 7.41
CA TRP A 50 -34.84 10.81 7.25
C TRP A 50 -35.21 11.82 8.34
N GLU A 51 -34.19 12.35 9.02
CA GLU A 51 -34.33 13.54 9.87
C GLU A 51 -33.34 14.60 9.35
N GLY A 52 -33.85 15.57 8.57
CA GLY A 52 -32.99 16.45 7.80
C GLY A 52 -32.25 15.68 6.70
N THR A 53 -30.92 15.75 6.68
CA THR A 53 -30.06 14.97 5.77
C THR A 53 -29.42 13.76 6.45
N ASP A 54 -29.85 13.42 7.66
CA ASP A 54 -29.35 12.25 8.38
C ASP A 54 -30.33 11.09 8.23
N LEU A 55 -29.79 9.93 7.83
CA LEU A 55 -30.55 8.70 7.66
C LEU A 55 -30.47 7.87 8.94
N TRP A 56 -31.59 7.71 9.62
CA TRP A 56 -31.69 6.88 10.81
C TRP A 56 -32.04 5.46 10.45
N VAL A 57 -31.36 4.51 11.11
CA VAL A 57 -31.69 3.09 11.07
C VAL A 57 -32.06 2.64 12.48
N LYS A 58 -33.33 2.31 12.67
CA LYS A 58 -33.95 1.99 13.96
C LYS A 58 -34.29 0.49 14.04
N LYS A 59 -34.19 -0.06 15.26
CA LYS A 59 -34.72 -1.38 15.65
C LYS A 59 -34.29 -2.59 14.79
N THR A 60 -33.15 -2.54 14.11
CA THR A 60 -32.77 -3.51 13.08
C THR A 60 -31.80 -4.59 13.57
N ARG A 61 -31.93 -5.86 13.16
CA ARG A 61 -30.90 -6.89 13.45
C ARG A 61 -29.94 -7.07 12.26
N LEU A 62 -28.72 -7.56 12.53
CA LEU A 62 -27.74 -7.83 11.46
C LEU A 62 -28.24 -8.81 10.39
N ARG A 63 -29.08 -9.78 10.78
CA ARG A 63 -29.69 -10.72 9.82
C ARG A 63 -30.67 -10.02 8.88
N ASP A 64 -31.38 -9.01 9.38
CA ASP A 64 -32.39 -8.30 8.61
C ASP A 64 -31.67 -7.36 7.60
N LEU A 65 -30.53 -6.77 7.99
CA LEU A 65 -29.63 -6.07 7.06
C LEU A 65 -29.02 -7.00 6.00
N ALA A 66 -28.70 -8.25 6.35
CA ALA A 66 -28.20 -9.23 5.39
C ALA A 66 -29.25 -9.53 4.31
N GLU A 67 -30.48 -9.78 4.73
CA GLU A 67 -31.62 -9.99 3.83
C GLU A 67 -31.92 -8.75 2.99
N LEU A 68 -31.80 -7.55 3.56
CA LEU A 68 -31.92 -6.30 2.80
C LEU A 68 -30.86 -6.21 1.69
N THR A 69 -29.60 -6.50 1.98
CA THR A 69 -28.52 -6.45 0.96
C THR A 69 -28.66 -7.49 -0.15
N ASP A 70 -29.30 -8.63 0.13
CA ASP A 70 -29.59 -9.66 -0.87
C ASP A 70 -30.46 -9.11 -2.01
N LYS A 71 -31.44 -8.27 -1.68
CA LYS A 71 -32.33 -7.63 -2.66
C LYS A 71 -31.64 -6.58 -3.54
N TRP A 72 -30.48 -6.07 -3.12
CA TRP A 72 -29.68 -5.11 -3.87
C TRP A 72 -28.47 -5.73 -4.59
N GLY A 73 -28.36 -7.06 -4.59
CA GLY A 73 -27.50 -7.80 -5.50
C GLY A 73 -26.60 -8.83 -4.84
N LYS A 74 -26.33 -8.73 -3.53
CA LYS A 74 -25.55 -9.74 -2.81
C LYS A 74 -25.91 -9.76 -1.33
N ARG A 75 -26.27 -10.94 -0.82
CA ARG A 75 -26.39 -11.15 0.62
C ARG A 75 -25.03 -11.00 1.31
N LEU A 76 -24.88 -9.95 2.11
CA LEU A 76 -23.72 -9.79 3.00
C LEU A 76 -23.91 -10.66 4.25
N ASP A 77 -22.85 -11.30 4.71
CA ASP A 77 -22.92 -12.01 5.98
C ASP A 77 -22.90 -11.05 7.19
N ARG A 78 -23.19 -11.58 8.39
CA ARG A 78 -23.26 -10.78 9.62
C ARG A 78 -21.94 -10.09 9.97
N GLU A 79 -20.80 -10.70 9.62
CA GLU A 79 -19.47 -10.15 9.86
C GLU A 79 -19.12 -9.07 8.84
N GLU A 80 -19.46 -9.27 7.56
CA GLU A 80 -19.32 -8.27 6.50
C GLU A 80 -20.11 -7.00 6.84
N ILE A 81 -21.35 -7.13 7.34
CA ILE A 81 -22.16 -5.99 7.77
C ILE A 81 -21.55 -5.30 8.99
N ARG A 82 -21.08 -6.07 9.98
CA ARG A 82 -20.40 -5.51 11.17
C ARG A 82 -19.16 -4.72 10.77
N ASN A 83 -18.34 -5.26 9.87
CA ASN A 83 -17.14 -4.62 9.35
C ASN A 83 -17.46 -3.34 8.58
N VAL A 84 -18.53 -3.31 7.80
CA VAL A 84 -19.03 -2.11 7.13
C VAL A 84 -19.43 -1.04 8.15
N ILE A 85 -20.24 -1.40 9.16
CA ILE A 85 -20.68 -0.45 10.19
C ILE A 85 -19.49 0.10 10.98
N HIS A 86 -18.55 -0.75 11.39
CA HIS A 86 -17.32 -0.31 12.05
C HIS A 86 -16.49 0.63 11.18
N SER A 87 -16.40 0.36 9.87
CA SER A 87 -15.66 1.20 8.93
C SER A 87 -16.33 2.56 8.74
N LEU A 88 -17.65 2.60 8.57
CA LEU A 88 -18.41 3.86 8.48
C LEU A 88 -18.33 4.68 9.77
N LYS A 89 -18.34 4.01 10.93
CA LYS A 89 -18.13 4.65 12.24
C LYS A 89 -16.72 5.23 12.36
N ALA A 90 -15.70 4.46 11.97
CA ALA A 90 -14.31 4.90 11.96
C ALA A 90 -14.08 6.11 11.04
N LEU A 91 -14.89 6.25 9.98
CA LEU A 91 -14.87 7.38 9.06
C LEU A 91 -15.76 8.56 9.49
N LYS A 92 -16.37 8.49 10.68
CA LYS A 92 -17.30 9.51 11.19
C LYS A 92 -18.47 9.79 10.23
N ILE A 93 -18.89 8.78 9.47
CA ILE A 93 -20.07 8.82 8.61
C ILE A 93 -21.26 8.21 9.36
N LEU A 94 -21.00 7.20 10.19
CA LEU A 94 -22.00 6.55 11.03
C LEU A 94 -21.78 6.88 12.50
N GLU A 95 -22.85 7.24 13.20
CA GLU A 95 -22.88 7.33 14.65
C GLU A 95 -23.72 6.19 15.24
N ASP A 96 -23.08 5.36 16.06
CA ASP A 96 -23.78 4.33 16.82
C ASP A 96 -24.46 4.99 18.02
N LYS A 97 -25.78 4.87 18.09
CA LYS A 97 -26.62 5.55 19.09
C LYS A 97 -27.18 4.57 20.12
N ARG A 98 -26.69 3.32 20.17
CA ARG A 98 -27.04 2.36 21.21
C ARG A 98 -26.47 2.82 22.57
N GLY A 99 -27.24 3.62 23.30
CA GLY A 99 -27.13 4.00 24.71
C GLY A 99 -25.73 4.17 25.33
N THR A 100 -25.32 5.43 25.56
CA THR A 100 -24.18 5.81 26.41
C THR A 100 -24.48 5.73 27.93
N THR A 101 -25.66 5.27 28.35
CA THR A 101 -26.16 5.41 29.74
C THR A 101 -26.47 4.12 30.50
N ASN A 102 -25.97 2.94 30.08
CA ASN A 102 -25.98 1.79 30.99
C ASN A 102 -24.93 0.74 30.62
N SER A 103 -24.06 0.39 31.58
CA SER A 103 -22.98 -0.58 31.42
C SER A 103 -23.46 -2.02 31.15
N LYS A 104 -24.76 -2.30 31.28
CA LYS A 104 -25.38 -3.58 30.89
C LYS A 104 -25.94 -3.61 29.46
N THR A 105 -26.00 -2.49 28.73
CA THR A 105 -26.51 -2.45 27.35
C THR A 105 -25.44 -2.41 26.27
N ILE A 106 -24.16 -2.35 26.64
CA ILE A 106 -23.04 -2.45 25.68
C ILE A 106 -22.99 -3.85 25.03
N THR A 107 -23.57 -4.87 25.66
CA THR A 107 -23.44 -6.28 25.24
C THR A 107 -24.77 -7.06 25.12
N GLY A 108 -25.94 -6.42 25.25
CA GLY A 108 -27.22 -7.14 25.40
C GLY A 108 -28.32 -6.90 24.35
N SER A 109 -28.21 -5.91 23.48
CA SER A 109 -29.26 -5.64 22.48
C SER A 109 -28.86 -6.16 21.10
N ASP A 110 -29.57 -7.18 20.61
CA ASP A 110 -29.46 -7.70 19.23
C ASP A 110 -29.90 -6.69 18.16
N LYS A 111 -30.48 -5.56 18.59
CA LYS A 111 -30.98 -4.50 17.72
C LYS A 111 -29.98 -3.35 17.62
N TRP A 112 -29.66 -2.99 16.38
CA TRP A 112 -28.83 -1.88 15.98
C TRP A 112 -29.66 -0.60 15.88
N TYR A 113 -29.07 0.49 16.38
CA TYR A 113 -29.63 1.84 16.33
C TYR A 113 -28.48 2.80 16.00
N PHE A 114 -28.46 3.30 14.76
CA PHE A 114 -27.41 4.17 14.28
C PHE A 114 -27.93 5.18 13.27
N MET A 115 -27.14 6.22 13.07
CA MET A 115 -27.46 7.34 12.18
C MET A 115 -26.32 7.51 11.18
N LEU A 116 -26.65 7.62 9.90
CA LEU A 116 -25.73 7.91 8.81
C LEU A 116 -25.83 9.39 8.43
N LYS A 117 -24.69 10.07 8.41
CA LYS A 117 -24.60 11.50 8.09
C LYS A 117 -24.33 11.70 6.61
N PHE A 118 -25.27 12.37 5.93
CA PHE A 118 -25.15 12.67 4.52
C PHE A 118 -25.33 14.18 4.23
N PRO A 119 -24.80 14.67 3.09
CA PRO A 119 -24.97 16.07 2.68
C PRO A 119 -26.32 16.35 2.01
N SER A 120 -27.08 15.32 1.65
CA SER A 120 -28.34 15.42 0.88
C SER A 120 -29.27 14.26 1.25
N ILE A 121 -30.55 14.35 0.86
CA ILE A 121 -31.50 13.23 0.92
C ILE A 121 -31.40 12.37 -0.35
N ASP A 122 -31.05 12.99 -1.48
CA ASP A 122 -30.88 12.31 -2.77
C ASP A 122 -29.87 11.15 -2.72
N LYS A 123 -30.37 9.95 -3.04
CA LYS A 123 -29.62 8.69 -3.08
C LYS A 123 -28.36 8.76 -3.94
N GLN A 124 -28.47 9.22 -5.19
CA GLN A 124 -27.33 9.20 -6.10
C GLN A 124 -26.27 10.22 -5.68
N LYS A 125 -26.68 11.42 -5.23
CA LYS A 125 -25.75 12.43 -4.70
C LYS A 125 -24.97 11.91 -3.50
N ASN A 126 -25.63 11.17 -2.60
CA ASN A 126 -24.97 10.59 -1.42
C ASN A 126 -24.02 9.45 -1.77
N LEU A 127 -24.40 8.58 -2.71
CA LEU A 127 -23.52 7.51 -3.19
C LEU A 127 -22.28 8.07 -3.90
N ASP A 128 -22.46 9.09 -4.74
CA ASP A 128 -21.37 9.76 -5.44
C ASP A 128 -20.47 10.53 -4.47
N TRP A 129 -21.05 11.23 -3.49
CA TRP A 129 -20.32 11.92 -2.43
C TRP A 129 -19.47 10.95 -1.60
N LEU A 130 -20.07 9.84 -1.18
CA LEU A 130 -19.41 8.91 -0.28
C LEU A 130 -18.36 8.04 -1.01
N PHE A 131 -18.71 7.47 -2.16
CA PHE A 131 -17.89 6.46 -2.84
C PHE A 131 -17.17 6.98 -4.09
N GLY A 132 -17.45 8.20 -4.51
CA GLY A 132 -16.90 8.79 -5.72
C GLY A 132 -17.68 8.40 -6.97
N LYS A 133 -17.42 9.14 -8.05
CA LYS A 133 -17.95 8.92 -9.41
C LYS A 133 -16.78 8.86 -10.38
N GLU A 134 -16.76 7.83 -11.24
CA GLU A 134 -15.71 7.63 -12.23
C GLU A 134 -14.29 7.70 -11.63
N HIS A 135 -13.51 8.73 -12.00
CA HIS A 135 -12.12 9.00 -11.60
C HIS A 135 -11.99 9.97 -10.42
N LYS A 136 -13.09 10.42 -9.80
CA LYS A 136 -13.06 11.32 -8.64
C LYS A 136 -13.22 10.55 -7.34
N GLN A 137 -12.28 10.75 -6.41
CA GLN A 137 -12.30 10.15 -5.07
C GLN A 137 -13.47 10.69 -4.24
N GLY A 138 -14.17 9.79 -3.54
CA GLY A 138 -15.25 10.13 -2.61
C GLY A 138 -14.74 10.44 -1.20
N GLU A 139 -15.66 10.81 -0.30
CA GLU A 139 -15.34 11.05 1.12
C GLU A 139 -14.79 9.81 1.82
N TRP A 140 -15.15 8.61 1.35
CA TRP A 140 -14.57 7.36 1.85
C TRP A 140 -13.05 7.35 1.72
N GLU A 141 -12.51 7.62 0.52
CA GLU A 141 -11.07 7.70 0.29
C GLU A 141 -10.43 8.85 1.08
N ARG A 142 -11.04 10.04 1.02
CA ARG A 142 -10.49 11.25 1.65
C ARG A 142 -10.35 11.10 3.16
N ARG A 143 -11.35 10.53 3.83
CA ARG A 143 -11.34 10.35 5.28
C ARG A 143 -10.46 9.18 5.71
N GLN A 144 -10.34 8.13 4.90
CA GLN A 144 -9.32 7.08 5.12
C GLN A 144 -7.91 7.69 5.03
N LEU A 145 -7.64 8.50 4.00
CA LEU A 145 -6.35 9.17 3.83
C LEU A 145 -6.08 10.14 5.00
N LYS A 146 -7.08 10.91 5.42
CA LYS A 146 -6.99 11.79 6.59
C LYS A 146 -6.70 11.01 7.87
N LYS A 147 -7.39 9.89 8.12
CA LYS A 147 -7.12 9.02 9.29
C LYS A 147 -5.71 8.43 9.26
N LYS A 148 -5.22 8.01 8.09
CA LYS A 148 -3.82 7.60 7.90
C LYS A 148 -2.83 8.74 8.15
N ASN A 149 -3.21 9.99 7.89
CA ASN A 149 -2.38 11.16 8.14
C ASN A 149 -2.44 11.64 9.60
N THR A 150 -3.58 11.51 10.29
CA THR A 150 -3.71 11.85 11.73
C THR A 150 -3.02 10.83 12.63
N ALA A 151 -3.09 9.54 12.30
CA ALA A 151 -2.28 8.51 12.98
C ALA A 151 -0.77 8.73 12.80
N VAL A 152 -0.38 9.49 11.77
CA VAL A 152 1.00 9.95 11.60
C VAL A 152 1.33 11.16 12.45
N ALA A 153 0.41 12.11 12.64
CA ALA A 153 0.61 13.21 13.58
C ALA A 153 0.81 12.73 15.03
N GLU A 154 0.12 11.66 15.44
CA GLU A 154 0.26 11.07 16.78
C GLU A 154 1.57 10.26 16.94
N ILE A 155 2.15 9.75 15.85
CA ILE A 155 3.49 9.12 15.84
C ILE A 155 4.59 10.18 15.69
N GLU A 156 4.31 11.30 15.02
CA GLU A 156 5.20 12.47 14.88
C GLU A 156 5.46 13.16 16.22
N ASP A 157 4.49 13.19 17.13
CA ASP A 157 4.64 13.75 18.48
C ASP A 157 5.50 12.87 19.42
N ALA A 158 5.58 11.56 19.13
CA ALA A 158 6.46 10.64 19.85
C ALA A 158 7.94 10.72 19.41
N ILE A 159 8.23 11.50 18.36
CA ILE A 159 9.58 11.77 17.84
C ILE A 159 9.81 13.29 17.87
N ALA A 160 9.72 13.88 19.07
CA ALA A 160 10.12 15.26 19.31
C ALA A 160 11.67 15.38 19.38
N PRO A 161 12.24 16.57 19.06
CA PRO A 161 13.58 16.73 18.52
C PRO A 161 14.68 16.78 19.58
N VAL A 162 15.90 16.40 19.20
CA VAL A 162 17.12 16.95 19.82
C VAL A 162 17.61 18.04 18.88
N ASN A 163 17.51 19.29 19.35
CA ASN A 163 17.91 20.52 18.67
C ASN A 163 19.27 20.40 17.96
N ASN A 164 19.34 20.87 16.71
CA ASN A 164 20.57 21.44 16.12
C ASN A 164 20.22 22.42 14.99
N GLU A 165 19.69 23.59 15.36
CA GLU A 165 19.52 24.74 14.45
C GLU A 165 20.85 25.22 13.83
N THR A 166 21.99 24.81 14.41
CA THR A 166 23.34 25.20 14.01
C THR A 166 23.82 24.54 12.70
N ALA A 167 23.33 23.36 12.34
CA ALA A 167 23.73 22.67 11.09
C ALA A 167 23.08 23.28 9.83
N VAL A 168 22.03 24.08 10.00
CA VAL A 168 21.23 24.64 8.90
C VAL A 168 21.95 25.82 8.24
N ALA A 169 22.68 26.62 9.02
CA ALA A 169 23.33 27.85 8.55
C ALA A 169 24.59 27.58 7.71
N GLU A 170 25.35 26.52 8.00
CA GLU A 170 26.60 26.22 7.27
C GLU A 170 26.36 25.62 5.87
N ILE A 171 25.16 25.09 5.60
CA ILE A 171 24.82 24.47 4.31
C ILE A 171 24.35 25.49 3.27
N GLU A 172 24.01 26.71 3.70
CA GLU A 172 23.41 27.76 2.85
C GLU A 172 24.42 28.45 1.92
N ASP A 173 25.73 28.33 2.17
CA ASP A 173 26.74 29.23 1.56
C ASP A 173 27.48 28.67 0.32
N ALA A 174 26.90 27.72 -0.43
CA ALA A 174 27.63 27.08 -1.53
C ALA A 174 26.83 26.64 -2.78
N ILE A 175 25.70 27.27 -3.14
CA ILE A 175 24.95 26.84 -4.33
C ILE A 175 24.52 28.05 -5.20
N ALA A 176 25.18 28.18 -6.35
CA ALA A 176 24.89 29.10 -7.47
C ALA A 176 23.50 28.80 -8.11
N PRO A 177 23.01 29.52 -9.15
CA PRO A 177 21.57 29.60 -9.46
C PRO A 177 21.02 28.28 -10.04
N VAL A 178 20.62 27.38 -9.16
CA VAL A 178 20.04 26.08 -9.49
C VAL A 178 18.52 26.19 -9.42
N ASN A 179 17.83 25.51 -10.35
CA ASN A 179 16.38 25.38 -10.36
C ASN A 179 15.84 25.11 -8.93
N PRO A 180 14.92 25.92 -8.38
CA PRO A 180 14.57 25.89 -6.95
C PRO A 180 14.12 24.53 -6.42
N ASP A 181 13.52 23.68 -7.28
CA ASP A 181 13.14 22.32 -6.93
C ASP A 181 14.36 21.40 -6.73
N THR A 182 15.36 21.51 -7.61
CA THR A 182 16.60 20.75 -7.57
C THR A 182 17.44 21.17 -6.37
N ALA A 183 17.47 22.46 -6.07
CA ALA A 183 18.11 22.98 -4.86
C ALA A 183 17.44 22.44 -3.58
N ALA A 184 16.10 22.45 -3.52
CA ALA A 184 15.35 21.88 -2.40
C ALA A 184 15.60 20.36 -2.27
N ASN A 185 15.59 19.60 -3.37
CA ASN A 185 15.91 18.17 -3.35
C ASN A 185 17.34 17.90 -2.82
N ASN A 186 18.32 18.64 -3.31
CA ASN A 186 19.71 18.49 -2.86
C ASN A 186 19.89 18.86 -1.39
N ARG A 187 19.20 19.91 -0.91
CA ARG A 187 19.16 20.27 0.52
C ARG A 187 18.53 19.14 1.35
N GLY A 188 17.44 18.55 0.87
CA GLY A 188 16.81 17.38 1.49
C GLY A 188 17.78 16.21 1.65
N MET A 189 18.58 15.90 0.62
CA MET A 189 19.59 14.84 0.69
C MET A 189 20.67 15.13 1.73
N LYS A 190 21.21 16.36 1.77
CA LYS A 190 22.21 16.76 2.77
C LYS A 190 21.67 16.64 4.20
N LEU A 191 20.44 17.12 4.43
CA LEU A 191 19.77 17.00 5.73
C LEU A 191 19.54 15.55 6.12
N LYS A 192 19.15 14.69 5.17
CA LYS A 192 19.01 13.25 5.41
C LYS A 192 20.34 12.62 5.84
N GLN A 193 21.44 12.95 5.17
CA GLN A 193 22.79 12.48 5.53
C GLN A 193 23.23 12.97 6.92
N ALA A 194 22.81 14.18 7.31
CA ALA A 194 23.04 14.72 8.66
C ALA A 194 22.13 14.11 9.75
N GLY A 195 21.19 13.22 9.38
CA GLY A 195 20.23 12.64 10.32
C GLY A 195 19.01 13.52 10.62
N GLU A 196 18.90 14.69 10.00
CA GLU A 196 17.82 15.66 10.17
C GLU A 196 16.58 15.26 9.35
N LEU A 197 15.99 14.10 9.68
CA LEU A 197 14.96 13.47 8.87
C LEU A 197 13.70 14.35 8.67
N VAL A 198 13.27 15.09 9.69
CA VAL A 198 12.09 15.96 9.57
C VAL A 198 12.36 17.12 8.61
N ALA A 199 13.54 17.74 8.71
CA ALA A 199 13.93 18.84 7.82
C ALA A 199 14.15 18.33 6.39
N ALA A 200 14.78 17.17 6.24
CA ALA A 200 14.97 16.51 4.95
C ALA A 200 13.65 16.25 4.23
N ARG A 201 12.67 15.69 4.95
CA ARG A 201 11.31 15.46 4.43
C ARG A 201 10.67 16.74 3.91
N LYS A 202 10.70 17.82 4.71
CA LYS A 202 10.15 19.13 4.31
C LYS A 202 10.78 19.66 3.03
N GLN A 203 12.08 19.44 2.84
CA GLN A 203 12.78 19.88 1.63
C GLN A 203 12.41 19.04 0.40
N PHE A 204 12.22 17.72 0.54
CA PHE A 204 11.70 16.89 -0.55
C PHE A 204 10.25 17.25 -0.91
N GLU A 205 9.39 17.47 0.08
CA GLU A 205 8.02 17.94 -0.13
C GLU A 205 7.98 19.33 -0.79
N LEU A 206 8.91 20.22 -0.42
CA LEU A 206 9.08 21.52 -1.05
C LEU A 206 9.50 21.37 -2.52
N ALA A 207 10.46 20.50 -2.82
CA ALA A 207 10.87 20.22 -4.19
C ALA A 207 9.70 19.75 -5.06
N ILE A 208 8.88 18.82 -4.54
CA ILE A 208 7.66 18.33 -5.19
C ILE A 208 6.62 19.45 -5.36
N LYS A 209 6.49 20.34 -4.38
CA LYS A 209 5.55 21.48 -4.45
C LYS A 209 5.97 22.51 -5.50
N ILE A 210 7.28 22.77 -5.61
CA ILE A 210 7.84 23.69 -6.60
C ILE A 210 7.71 23.10 -8.00
N ASN A 211 8.09 21.82 -8.15
CA ASN A 211 8.02 21.09 -9.40
C ASN A 211 7.37 19.71 -9.17
N PRO A 212 6.06 19.58 -9.47
CA PRO A 212 5.35 18.31 -9.36
C PRO A 212 5.88 17.20 -10.28
N ASP A 213 6.78 17.49 -11.23
CA ASP A 213 7.40 16.51 -12.12
C ASP A 213 8.83 16.12 -11.68
N ASN A 214 9.31 16.60 -10.53
CA ASN A 214 10.63 16.26 -10.02
C ASN A 214 10.68 14.79 -9.51
N ALA A 215 10.95 13.86 -10.42
CA ALA A 215 10.97 12.43 -10.16
C ALA A 215 11.99 12.03 -9.05
N ALA A 216 13.12 12.72 -8.98
CA ALA A 216 14.16 12.48 -7.97
C ALA A 216 13.69 12.83 -6.55
N ALA A 217 12.90 13.90 -6.38
CA ALA A 217 12.34 14.27 -5.09
C ALA A 217 11.33 13.24 -4.57
N TYR A 218 10.47 12.71 -5.45
CA TYR A 218 9.59 11.58 -5.12
C TYR A 218 10.38 10.34 -4.71
N TYR A 219 11.43 9.98 -5.47
CA TYR A 219 12.28 8.84 -5.17
C TYR A 219 12.98 9.00 -3.81
N ASN A 220 13.59 10.15 -3.53
CA ASN A 220 14.30 10.38 -2.28
C ASN A 220 13.37 10.37 -1.07
N LEU A 221 12.18 10.95 -1.19
CA LEU A 221 11.15 10.88 -0.16
C LEU A 221 10.68 9.42 0.06
N ALA A 222 10.53 8.64 -1.01
CA ALA A 222 10.18 7.22 -0.92
C ALA A 222 11.24 6.41 -0.16
N VAL A 223 12.54 6.64 -0.45
CA VAL A 223 13.65 6.00 0.28
C VAL A 223 13.58 6.31 1.77
N MET A 224 13.31 7.55 2.15
CA MET A 224 13.16 7.90 3.56
C MET A 224 12.02 7.14 4.24
N TYR A 225 10.86 7.03 3.59
CA TYR A 225 9.75 6.24 4.13
C TYR A 225 10.05 4.75 4.17
N GLU A 226 10.82 4.22 3.23
CA GLU A 226 11.29 2.83 3.23
C GLU A 226 12.22 2.56 4.43
N GLU A 227 13.18 3.46 4.68
CA GLU A 227 14.08 3.38 5.84
C GLU A 227 13.31 3.43 7.17
N ALA A 228 12.24 4.25 7.21
CA ALA A 228 11.28 4.29 8.33
C ALA A 228 10.31 3.09 8.37
N ARG A 229 10.47 2.09 7.49
CA ARG A 229 9.59 0.90 7.35
C ARG A 229 8.13 1.23 7.03
N MET A 230 7.84 2.43 6.54
CA MET A 230 6.53 2.87 6.08
C MET A 230 6.31 2.48 4.62
N PHE A 231 6.36 1.17 4.34
CA PHE A 231 6.44 0.63 2.99
C PHE A 231 5.27 1.02 2.07
N ASP A 232 4.04 1.11 2.59
CA ASP A 232 2.89 1.53 1.77
C ASP A 232 3.07 2.95 1.21
N ARG A 233 3.70 3.85 1.97
CA ARG A 233 4.02 5.21 1.52
C ARG A 233 5.19 5.22 0.54
N ALA A 234 6.23 4.44 0.84
CA ALA A 234 7.37 4.27 -0.05
C ALA A 234 6.91 3.77 -1.43
N VAL A 235 6.05 2.76 -1.48
CA VAL A 235 5.49 2.22 -2.72
C VAL A 235 4.75 3.29 -3.52
N ALA A 236 3.84 4.04 -2.88
CA ALA A 236 3.11 5.10 -3.59
C ALA A 236 4.06 6.16 -4.18
N LEU A 237 5.08 6.59 -3.44
CA LEU A 237 6.03 7.59 -3.90
C LEU A 237 6.99 7.05 -4.96
N TYR A 238 7.41 5.79 -4.87
CA TYR A 238 8.19 5.15 -5.92
C TYR A 238 7.37 4.99 -7.22
N GLN A 239 6.06 4.74 -7.14
CA GLN A 239 5.18 4.73 -8.31
C GLN A 239 5.13 6.11 -8.97
N GLU A 240 4.98 7.18 -8.18
CA GLU A 240 5.01 8.55 -8.69
C GLU A 240 6.36 8.89 -9.34
N ALA A 241 7.48 8.45 -8.75
CA ALA A 241 8.81 8.63 -9.31
C ALA A 241 8.98 7.86 -10.64
N GLY A 242 8.54 6.59 -10.69
CA GLY A 242 8.59 5.78 -11.91
C GLY A 242 7.74 6.35 -13.04
N PHE A 243 6.53 6.82 -12.72
CA PHE A 243 5.64 7.49 -13.68
C PHE A 243 6.28 8.73 -14.33
N ARG A 244 7.13 9.43 -13.59
CA ARG A 244 7.89 10.61 -14.05
C ARG A 244 9.25 10.28 -14.67
N GLY A 245 9.52 9.00 -14.93
CA GLY A 245 10.73 8.56 -15.62
C GLY A 245 11.93 8.26 -14.72
N PHE A 246 11.73 7.98 -13.42
CA PHE A 246 12.85 7.54 -12.58
C PHE A 246 13.00 6.02 -12.60
N ALA A 247 13.83 5.48 -13.51
CA ALA A 247 14.02 4.04 -13.70
C ALA A 247 14.35 3.29 -12.40
N ALA A 248 15.25 3.84 -11.57
CA ALA A 248 15.66 3.24 -10.30
C ALA A 248 14.50 3.07 -9.29
N ALA A 249 13.39 3.80 -9.44
CA ALA A 249 12.20 3.61 -8.62
C ALA A 249 11.56 2.23 -8.85
N TYR A 250 11.59 1.73 -10.09
CA TYR A 250 11.07 0.39 -10.42
C TYR A 250 11.86 -0.72 -9.73
N CYS A 251 13.18 -0.57 -9.54
CA CYS A 251 13.99 -1.50 -8.73
C CYS A 251 13.54 -1.57 -7.27
N LYS A 252 13.16 -0.43 -6.70
CA LYS A 252 12.69 -0.37 -5.32
C LYS A 252 11.29 -0.96 -5.17
N LEU A 253 10.40 -0.67 -6.12
CA LEU A 253 9.07 -1.28 -6.19
C LEU A 253 9.15 -2.80 -6.31
N ALA A 254 9.93 -3.27 -7.28
CA ALA A 254 10.28 -4.67 -7.51
C ALA A 254 10.65 -5.39 -6.21
N ARG A 255 11.67 -4.88 -5.53
CA ARG A 255 12.16 -5.40 -4.25
C ARG A 255 11.07 -5.43 -3.19
N LEU A 256 10.34 -4.33 -3.00
CA LEU A 256 9.31 -4.22 -1.96
C LEU A 256 8.13 -5.16 -2.20
N CYS A 257 7.71 -5.35 -3.45
CA CYS A 257 6.67 -6.32 -3.81
C CYS A 257 7.07 -7.74 -3.40
N LEU A 258 8.31 -8.15 -3.68
CA LEU A 258 8.84 -9.47 -3.32
C LEU A 258 8.90 -9.67 -1.80
N ILE A 259 9.45 -8.70 -1.05
CA ILE A 259 9.61 -8.81 0.41
C ILE A 259 8.26 -8.80 1.13
N GLN A 260 7.27 -8.06 0.62
CA GLN A 260 5.95 -7.97 1.24
C GLN A 260 5.02 -9.16 0.93
N ASN A 261 5.47 -10.12 0.13
CA ASN A 261 4.71 -11.31 -0.25
C ASN A 261 3.31 -10.94 -0.83
N LYS A 262 3.24 -9.83 -1.59
CA LYS A 262 2.03 -9.38 -2.25
C LYS A 262 1.89 -10.14 -3.57
N ASP A 263 0.68 -10.64 -3.85
CA ASP A 263 0.35 -11.51 -4.99
C ASP A 263 1.04 -11.11 -6.31
N SER A 264 1.60 -12.13 -6.95
CA SER A 264 2.69 -12.08 -7.94
C SER A 264 2.32 -11.55 -9.33
N THR A 265 1.17 -10.90 -9.51
CA THR A 265 0.73 -10.42 -10.83
C THR A 265 1.11 -8.97 -11.09
N GLU A 266 1.04 -8.10 -10.07
CA GLU A 266 1.43 -6.69 -10.18
C GLU A 266 2.96 -6.50 -10.34
N SER A 267 3.76 -7.44 -9.82
CA SER A 267 5.23 -7.38 -9.85
C SER A 267 5.81 -7.42 -11.28
N VAL A 268 5.27 -8.29 -12.15
CA VAL A 268 5.76 -8.47 -13.53
C VAL A 268 5.58 -7.22 -14.37
N GLU A 269 4.44 -6.54 -14.20
CA GLU A 269 4.17 -5.30 -14.91
C GLU A 269 5.16 -4.20 -14.49
N ILE A 270 5.48 -4.10 -13.20
CA ILE A 270 6.47 -3.15 -12.65
C ILE A 270 7.86 -3.41 -13.27
N TYR A 271 8.31 -4.66 -13.34
CA TYR A 271 9.62 -4.99 -13.95
C TYR A 271 9.65 -4.59 -15.44
N CYS A 272 8.60 -4.94 -16.19
CA CYS A 272 8.50 -4.65 -17.62
C CYS A 272 8.44 -3.14 -17.91
N GLN A 273 7.76 -2.36 -17.07
CA GLN A 273 7.71 -0.90 -17.21
C GLN A 273 9.09 -0.28 -16.97
N GLY A 274 9.80 -0.70 -15.92
CA GLY A 274 11.17 -0.23 -15.65
C GLY A 274 12.14 -0.55 -16.79
N LEU A 275 12.11 -1.79 -17.31
CA LEU A 275 12.97 -2.19 -18.42
C LEU A 275 12.68 -1.41 -19.71
N LYS A 276 11.41 -1.19 -20.04
CA LYS A 276 11.00 -0.36 -21.19
C LYS A 276 11.48 1.08 -21.04
N LEU A 277 11.44 1.63 -19.83
CA LEU A 277 11.90 2.99 -19.59
C LEU A 277 13.41 3.13 -19.84
N ILE A 278 14.21 2.21 -19.31
CA ILE A 278 15.67 2.16 -19.53
C ILE A 278 16.00 2.02 -21.02
N GLU A 279 15.28 1.16 -21.75
CA GLU A 279 15.45 0.98 -23.19
C GLU A 279 15.11 2.24 -23.99
N LYS A 280 14.09 2.99 -23.57
CA LYS A 280 13.65 4.23 -24.21
C LYS A 280 14.62 5.38 -23.98
N GLU A 281 15.16 5.52 -22.77
CA GLU A 281 16.03 6.63 -22.40
C GLU A 281 17.41 6.54 -23.08
N LYS A 282 17.81 5.36 -23.61
CA LYS A 282 19.14 5.12 -24.24
C LYS A 282 20.31 5.59 -23.36
N VAL A 283 20.11 5.68 -22.05
CA VAL A 283 21.17 6.03 -21.11
C VAL A 283 22.02 4.78 -20.89
N GLU A 284 23.21 4.75 -21.48
CA GLU A 284 24.16 3.64 -21.35
C GLU A 284 24.60 3.38 -19.90
N ASP A 285 24.42 4.36 -19.02
CA ASP A 285 24.88 4.34 -17.62
C ASP A 285 23.97 3.58 -16.65
N ASP A 286 22.78 3.13 -17.07
CA ASP A 286 21.83 2.46 -16.18
C ASP A 286 21.97 0.92 -16.15
N LYS A 287 23.18 0.41 -16.45
CA LYS A 287 23.51 -1.03 -16.41
C LYS A 287 23.21 -1.65 -15.05
N ILE A 288 23.46 -0.92 -13.96
CA ILE A 288 23.21 -1.37 -12.58
C ILE A 288 21.71 -1.51 -12.32
N VAL A 289 20.91 -0.53 -12.76
CA VAL A 289 19.45 -0.56 -12.61
C VAL A 289 18.87 -1.69 -13.47
N LYS A 290 19.35 -1.85 -14.71
CA LYS A 290 18.93 -2.94 -15.59
C LYS A 290 19.27 -4.31 -15.02
N ALA A 291 20.50 -4.49 -14.51
CA ALA A 291 20.92 -5.73 -13.85
C ALA A 291 20.01 -6.03 -12.64
N ALA A 292 19.73 -5.03 -11.81
CA ALA A 292 18.84 -5.18 -10.66
C ALA A 292 17.41 -5.59 -11.05
N LEU A 293 16.80 -4.95 -12.05
CA LEU A 293 15.47 -5.33 -12.54
C LEU A 293 15.44 -6.76 -13.08
N LEU A 294 16.47 -7.17 -13.83
CA LEU A 294 16.58 -8.53 -14.33
C LEU A 294 16.71 -9.55 -13.19
N THR A 295 17.50 -9.25 -12.16
CA THR A 295 17.62 -10.09 -10.95
C THR A 295 16.27 -10.27 -10.25
N TYR A 296 15.52 -9.19 -10.03
CA TYR A 296 14.21 -9.27 -9.36
C TYR A 296 13.13 -9.95 -10.21
N LEU A 297 13.14 -9.73 -11.53
CA LEU A 297 12.27 -10.44 -12.47
C LEU A 297 12.54 -11.95 -12.44
N ALA A 298 13.82 -12.34 -12.44
CA ALA A 298 14.21 -13.73 -12.35
C ALA A 298 13.78 -14.38 -11.03
N TRP A 299 13.88 -13.65 -9.92
CA TRP A 299 13.39 -14.12 -8.63
C TRP A 299 11.87 -14.39 -8.70
N ASP A 300 11.09 -13.44 -9.20
CA ASP A 300 9.64 -13.63 -9.35
C ASP A 300 9.28 -14.83 -10.25
N TRP A 301 10.01 -15.04 -11.34
CA TRP A 301 9.83 -16.20 -12.23
C TRP A 301 10.25 -17.52 -11.59
N LYS A 302 11.33 -17.53 -10.80
CA LYS A 302 11.72 -18.68 -9.98
C LYS A 302 10.59 -19.09 -9.04
N GLU A 303 10.01 -18.14 -8.30
CA GLU A 303 8.89 -18.45 -7.38
C GLU A 303 7.65 -18.99 -8.12
N LYS A 304 7.51 -18.68 -9.42
CA LYS A 304 6.48 -19.22 -10.31
C LYS A 304 6.86 -20.54 -11.00
N GLY A 305 8.03 -21.09 -10.70
CA GLY A 305 8.53 -22.34 -11.31
C GLY A 305 9.07 -22.21 -12.73
N ARG A 306 9.24 -21.00 -13.26
CA ARG A 306 9.80 -20.74 -14.60
C ARG A 306 11.33 -20.67 -14.53
N LEU A 307 11.96 -21.80 -14.23
CA LEU A 307 13.36 -21.88 -13.81
C LEU A 307 14.35 -21.56 -14.94
N GLU A 308 14.15 -22.10 -16.14
CA GLU A 308 15.04 -21.88 -17.28
C GLU A 308 15.02 -20.41 -17.72
N GLU A 309 13.83 -19.81 -17.74
CA GLU A 309 13.67 -18.39 -18.09
C GLU A 309 14.27 -17.49 -17.00
N ALA A 310 14.12 -17.84 -15.73
CA ALA A 310 14.79 -17.15 -14.63
C ALA A 310 16.31 -17.22 -14.79
N LEU A 311 16.86 -18.39 -15.11
CA LEU A 311 18.30 -18.59 -15.31
C LEU A 311 18.84 -17.71 -16.46
N GLU A 312 18.12 -17.61 -17.57
CA GLU A 312 18.49 -16.73 -18.69
C GLU A 312 18.58 -15.25 -18.24
N LYS A 313 17.61 -14.78 -17.46
CA LYS A 313 17.62 -13.39 -16.96
C LYS A 313 18.70 -13.14 -15.92
N LEU A 314 19.02 -14.12 -15.07
CA LEU A 314 20.15 -14.04 -14.14
C LEU A 314 21.48 -13.94 -14.88
N GLN A 315 21.67 -14.76 -15.92
CA GLN A 315 22.86 -14.69 -16.77
C GLN A 315 22.95 -13.34 -17.49
N ALA A 316 21.83 -12.81 -17.99
CA ALA A 316 21.79 -11.48 -18.60
C ALA A 316 22.13 -10.37 -17.59
N ALA A 317 21.67 -10.49 -16.33
CA ALA A 317 22.03 -9.56 -15.26
C ALA A 317 23.54 -9.60 -14.95
N LEU A 318 24.14 -10.79 -14.86
CA LEU A 318 25.58 -10.96 -14.59
C LEU A 318 26.48 -10.50 -15.73
N LYS A 319 25.99 -10.48 -16.98
CA LYS A 319 26.69 -9.83 -18.10
C LYS A 319 26.78 -8.31 -17.96
N LEU A 320 25.86 -7.70 -17.21
CA LEU A 320 25.81 -6.25 -16.98
C LEU A 320 26.53 -5.85 -15.69
N GLU A 321 26.35 -6.62 -14.62
CA GLU A 321 26.97 -6.43 -13.29
C GLU A 321 27.44 -7.78 -12.77
N SER A 322 28.72 -8.09 -12.99
CA SER A 322 29.30 -9.41 -12.66
C SER A 322 29.52 -9.61 -11.17
N ASP A 323 29.57 -8.54 -10.38
CA ASP A 323 29.87 -8.53 -8.94
C ASP A 323 28.60 -8.40 -8.08
N ARG A 324 27.49 -9.04 -8.50
CA ARG A 324 26.18 -8.94 -7.84
C ARG A 324 25.83 -10.18 -7.02
N GLY A 325 26.19 -10.17 -5.73
CA GLY A 325 25.97 -11.30 -4.80
C GLY A 325 24.54 -11.85 -4.78
N LEU A 326 23.52 -10.98 -4.72
CA LEU A 326 22.10 -11.39 -4.76
C LEU A 326 21.76 -12.25 -5.99
N THR A 327 22.28 -11.89 -7.17
CA THR A 327 22.01 -12.60 -8.42
C THR A 327 22.58 -14.01 -8.39
N TYR A 328 23.80 -14.16 -7.87
CA TYR A 328 24.40 -15.47 -7.68
C TYR A 328 23.64 -16.34 -6.69
N GLY A 329 23.13 -15.76 -5.58
CA GLY A 329 22.31 -16.51 -4.61
C GLY A 329 21.02 -17.07 -5.24
N ILE A 330 20.29 -16.24 -5.99
CA ILE A 330 19.07 -16.68 -6.69
C ILE A 330 19.42 -17.72 -7.76
N MET A 331 20.50 -17.50 -8.52
CA MET A 331 20.98 -18.43 -9.53
C MET A 331 21.36 -19.79 -8.95
N ALA A 332 21.99 -19.82 -7.78
CA ALA A 332 22.35 -21.06 -7.11
C ALA A 332 21.12 -21.90 -6.77
N GLU A 333 20.06 -21.31 -6.20
CA GLU A 333 18.80 -22.04 -5.93
C GLU A 333 18.11 -22.53 -7.20
N VAL A 334 18.11 -21.74 -8.27
CA VAL A 334 17.55 -22.16 -9.56
C VAL A 334 18.33 -23.37 -10.09
N LEU A 335 19.67 -23.32 -10.05
CA LEU A 335 20.53 -24.41 -10.50
C LEU A 335 20.37 -25.68 -9.65
N GLU A 336 20.25 -25.58 -8.33
CA GLU A 336 19.92 -26.72 -7.44
C GLU A 336 18.59 -27.36 -7.87
N THR A 337 17.58 -26.54 -8.14
CA THR A 337 16.24 -27.04 -8.52
C THR A 337 16.27 -27.73 -9.89
N LEU A 338 17.15 -27.30 -10.79
CA LEU A 338 17.40 -27.92 -12.10
C LEU A 338 18.35 -29.13 -12.04
N GLY A 339 18.87 -29.50 -10.86
CA GLY A 339 19.80 -30.62 -10.69
C GLY A 339 21.23 -30.35 -11.18
N GLN A 340 21.62 -29.08 -11.31
CA GLN A 340 22.96 -28.67 -11.76
C GLN A 340 23.88 -28.37 -10.58
N ASP A 341 24.13 -29.37 -9.72
CA ASP A 341 24.75 -29.20 -8.40
C ASP A 341 26.15 -28.56 -8.45
N ALA A 342 26.98 -28.92 -9.43
CA ALA A 342 28.33 -28.35 -9.56
C ALA A 342 28.29 -26.84 -9.88
N ALA A 343 27.39 -26.43 -10.78
CA ALA A 343 27.21 -25.02 -11.12
C ALA A 343 26.54 -24.25 -9.97
N ALA A 344 25.60 -24.89 -9.26
CA ALA A 344 24.97 -24.31 -8.08
C ALA A 344 25.97 -24.03 -6.96
N LEU A 345 26.91 -24.96 -6.72
CA LEU A 345 27.96 -24.79 -5.72
C LEU A 345 28.86 -23.58 -6.04
N GLU A 346 29.22 -23.42 -7.31
CA GLU A 346 30.02 -22.29 -7.75
C GLU A 346 29.25 -20.96 -7.62
N ALA A 347 27.96 -20.96 -7.95
CA ALA A 347 27.09 -19.81 -7.73
C ALA A 347 26.97 -19.46 -6.24
N TRP A 348 26.91 -20.44 -5.33
CA TRP A 348 26.92 -20.18 -3.88
C TRP A 348 28.23 -19.56 -3.38
N LYS A 349 29.38 -19.96 -3.94
CA LYS A 349 30.67 -19.32 -3.61
C LYS A 349 30.69 -17.86 -4.08
N ASN A 350 30.33 -17.62 -5.33
CA ASN A 350 30.24 -16.26 -5.89
C ASN A 350 29.23 -15.39 -5.13
N CYS A 351 28.12 -15.98 -4.66
CA CYS A 351 27.16 -15.29 -3.81
C CYS A 351 27.81 -14.73 -2.54
N LEU A 352 28.74 -15.46 -1.91
CA LEU A 352 29.45 -15.01 -0.72
C LEU A 352 30.59 -14.04 -1.03
N GLU A 353 31.28 -14.24 -2.14
CA GLU A 353 32.37 -13.38 -2.58
C GLU A 353 31.89 -11.97 -2.89
N TYR A 354 30.76 -11.86 -3.59
CA TYR A 354 30.19 -10.58 -4.03
C TYR A 354 29.07 -10.06 -3.13
N ALA A 355 28.77 -10.73 -2.02
CA ALA A 355 27.76 -10.27 -1.09
C ALA A 355 28.21 -8.99 -0.38
N ARG A 356 27.34 -8.00 -0.29
CA ARG A 356 27.60 -6.78 0.46
C ARG A 356 26.74 -6.71 1.72
N SER A 357 27.40 -6.57 2.87
CA SER A 357 26.75 -6.50 4.19
C SER A 357 25.91 -5.24 4.42
N ASP A 358 26.02 -4.22 3.57
CA ASP A 358 25.20 -3.01 3.62
C ASP A 358 23.79 -3.21 2.98
N ARG A 359 23.62 -4.27 2.19
CA ARG A 359 22.35 -4.63 1.55
C ARG A 359 21.62 -5.67 2.39
N ARG A 360 20.67 -5.23 3.22
CA ARG A 360 19.81 -6.10 4.07
C ARG A 360 19.18 -7.30 3.37
N ASP A 361 18.93 -7.22 2.07
CA ASP A 361 18.36 -8.36 1.32
C ASP A 361 19.36 -9.51 1.16
N GLU A 362 20.65 -9.19 1.11
CA GLU A 362 21.71 -10.17 0.88
C GLU A 362 22.04 -10.96 2.14
N ASP A 363 21.67 -10.48 3.34
CA ASP A 363 21.88 -11.19 4.61
C ASP A 363 21.28 -12.61 4.61
N VAL A 364 20.07 -12.76 4.07
CA VAL A 364 19.39 -14.07 3.96
C VAL A 364 20.17 -14.99 3.02
N TRP A 365 20.64 -14.46 1.89
CA TRP A 365 21.38 -15.20 0.89
C TRP A 365 22.78 -15.61 1.36
N ILE A 366 23.47 -14.72 2.10
CA ILE A 366 24.73 -15.02 2.78
C ILE A 366 24.54 -16.18 3.76
N GLY A 367 23.47 -16.16 4.56
CA GLY A 367 23.14 -17.23 5.48
C GLY A 367 22.95 -18.58 4.77
N LYS A 368 22.14 -18.59 3.70
CA LYS A 368 21.89 -19.78 2.87
C LYS A 368 23.18 -20.31 2.24
N ALA A 369 23.97 -19.45 1.60
CA ALA A 369 25.21 -19.84 0.95
C ALA A 369 26.19 -20.49 1.93
N ARG A 370 26.36 -19.91 3.13
CA ARG A 370 27.19 -20.51 4.20
C ARG A 370 26.69 -21.88 4.64
N GLN A 371 25.39 -22.07 4.73
CA GLN A 371 24.80 -23.35 5.11
C GLN A 371 25.04 -24.41 4.04
N ARG A 372 24.78 -24.08 2.77
CA ARG A 372 24.96 -24.99 1.64
C ARG A 372 26.42 -25.41 1.47
N LEU A 373 27.36 -24.48 1.53
CA LEU A 373 28.79 -24.78 1.39
C LEU A 373 29.36 -25.62 2.56
N LYS A 374 28.70 -25.64 3.72
CA LYS A 374 29.07 -26.54 4.84
C LYS A 374 28.59 -27.97 4.63
N GLN A 375 27.48 -28.17 3.93
CA GLN A 375 26.88 -29.51 3.72
C GLN A 375 27.61 -30.32 2.65
N VAL A 376 28.42 -29.65 1.81
CA VAL A 376 29.18 -30.26 0.72
C VAL A 376 30.64 -30.55 1.11
N ARG A 377 31.04 -30.22 2.36
CA ARG A 377 32.40 -30.44 2.89
C ARG A 377 32.61 -31.83 3.47
#